data_AF-A0A2J6TLC1-F1
#
_entry.id   AF-A0A2J6TLC1-F1
#
_cell.length_a   1.000
_cell.length_b   1.000
_cell.length_c   1.000
_cell.angle_alpha   90.00
_cell.angle_beta   90.00
_cell.angle_gamma   90.00
#
_symmetry.space_group_name_H-M   'P 1'
#
loop_
_entity.id
_entity.type
_entity.pdbx_description
1 polymer ?
#
loop_
_entity_poly.entity_id
_entity_poly.type
_entity_poly.pdbx_seq_one_letter_code
_entity_poly.pdbx_strand_id
1 'polypeptide(L)'
;MTVSTVPLRCRTLTPEDRHERLNRVNISVVEYGDEMSSKDLRTADELDEFLGNLNEEGAAQKHRLLVVQDLSTRMIEKLGSAFDIEPGIFRSHIGDYVWLNTRDPQAEIPDLESFSVKSNYFSAQYVSPRYFENQEQLNAAKAQAESFNVLRRVDHDGRFKEWSDMPGSDVGLVRSKVSLWVRPNRGSDQGWLAILIVDPTIDHGFPLWSGYGNFHPPPSINTPLEEITFPTYSNSVQEFLFWTLNRANTPANAPPVAPDILPLAFFTMVAAQWILICEYVNARLGQIEWETELGLSHLYAQDFDHTLKILLMWRRRLPIYHSFVERSISRLSVRYESKEPTPTSEGWRDVLTNFRDILHRLEILHCRADKINGVSMAVTAREESKKATQESHTITRVSYLAFVFVPLNFWAAFFSMSGELPVRTYWIYGAIAVPITVCVLAVLVFASSMEKWWRTVKEERGKRWVRREKVFRGDV
;
A
#
# COMPACT_ATOMS: atom_id res chain seq x y z
N MET A 1 -17.39 23.15 -10.72
CA MET A 1 -16.69 21.84 -10.68
C MET A 1 -17.66 20.75 -11.11
N THR A 2 -17.19 19.61 -11.62
CA THR A 2 -18.06 18.42 -11.78
C THR A 2 -18.31 17.80 -10.40
N VAL A 3 -19.50 17.21 -10.21
CA VAL A 3 -20.04 16.69 -8.94
C VAL A 3 -19.09 15.77 -8.13
N SER A 4 -18.15 15.11 -8.80
CA SER A 4 -17.17 14.20 -8.22
C SER A 4 -15.76 14.54 -8.68
N THR A 5 -14.78 14.16 -7.85
CA THR A 5 -13.34 14.27 -8.10
C THR A 5 -12.84 13.45 -9.29
N VAL A 6 -13.69 12.59 -9.87
CA VAL A 6 -13.42 11.86 -11.12
C VAL A 6 -14.40 12.31 -12.22
N PRO A 7 -14.04 13.32 -13.04
CA PRO A 7 -14.91 13.87 -14.08
C PRO A 7 -15.42 12.84 -15.09
N LEU A 8 -14.63 11.79 -15.35
CA LEU A 8 -15.01 10.67 -16.23
C LEU A 8 -16.17 9.85 -15.66
N ARG A 9 -16.20 9.63 -14.34
CA ARG A 9 -17.25 8.87 -13.65
C ARG A 9 -18.50 9.71 -13.40
N CYS A 10 -18.38 11.04 -13.31
CA CYS A 10 -19.56 11.91 -13.32
C CYS A 10 -20.47 11.64 -14.52
N ARG A 11 -19.93 11.23 -15.68
CA ARG A 11 -20.73 10.93 -16.88
C ARG A 11 -21.59 9.68 -16.74
N THR A 12 -21.20 8.72 -15.89
CA THR A 12 -21.89 7.44 -15.72
C THR A 12 -22.90 7.44 -14.57
N LEU A 13 -22.89 8.47 -13.70
CA LEU A 13 -23.86 8.60 -12.60
C LEU A 13 -25.25 8.97 -13.10
N THR A 14 -26.29 8.44 -12.44
CA THR A 14 -27.69 8.82 -12.66
C THR A 14 -27.92 10.30 -12.29
N PRO A 15 -28.94 10.98 -12.85
CA PRO A 15 -29.22 12.38 -12.49
C PRO A 15 -29.58 12.56 -11.01
N GLU A 16 -30.23 11.58 -10.40
CA GLU A 16 -30.60 11.57 -8.98
C GLU A 16 -29.35 11.50 -8.10
N ASP A 17 -28.44 10.55 -8.36
CA ASP A 17 -27.16 10.44 -7.65
C ASP A 17 -26.32 11.71 -7.77
N ARG A 18 -26.35 12.37 -8.93
CA ARG A 18 -25.64 13.63 -9.11
C ARG A 18 -26.23 14.74 -8.25
N HIS A 19 -27.54 14.83 -8.14
CA HIS A 19 -28.20 15.85 -7.33
C HIS A 19 -27.96 15.62 -5.84
N GLU A 20 -28.02 14.38 -5.38
CA GLU A 20 -27.72 13.98 -4.01
C GLU A 20 -26.26 14.33 -3.66
N ARG A 21 -25.30 13.88 -4.47
CA ARG A 21 -23.87 14.14 -4.24
C ARG A 21 -23.49 15.62 -4.25
N LEU A 22 -24.15 16.42 -5.10
CA LEU A 22 -23.96 17.88 -5.14
C LEU A 22 -24.38 18.56 -3.84
N ASN A 23 -25.48 18.09 -3.23
CA ASN A 23 -26.11 18.70 -2.07
C ASN A 23 -25.77 18.00 -0.75
N ARG A 24 -25.02 16.90 -0.77
CA ARG A 24 -24.58 16.20 0.43
C ARG A 24 -23.80 17.16 1.34
N VAL A 25 -24.21 17.22 2.61
CA VAL A 25 -23.55 18.00 3.66
C VAL A 25 -23.30 17.08 4.84
N ASN A 26 -22.05 17.05 5.30
CA ASN A 26 -21.66 16.32 6.50
C ASN A 26 -20.60 17.14 7.24
N ILE A 27 -21.04 17.98 8.18
CA ILE A 27 -20.17 18.86 8.96
C ILE A 27 -20.48 18.69 10.44
N SER A 28 -19.46 18.40 11.25
CA SER A 28 -19.57 18.46 12.71
C SER A 28 -18.89 19.74 13.20
N VAL A 29 -19.67 20.64 13.78
CA VAL A 29 -19.20 21.89 14.36
C VAL A 29 -18.91 21.66 15.84
N VAL A 30 -17.68 21.95 16.24
CA VAL A 30 -17.24 21.89 17.64
C VAL A 30 -17.00 23.31 18.13
N GLU A 31 -17.79 23.74 19.11
CA GLU A 31 -17.66 25.05 19.74
C GLU A 31 -16.96 24.89 21.09
N TYR A 32 -15.90 25.67 21.28
CA TYR A 32 -15.13 25.75 22.51
C TYR A 32 -15.48 27.08 23.21
N GLY A 33 -16.37 27.01 24.19
CA GLY A 33 -16.71 28.09 25.13
C GLY A 33 -16.34 27.70 26.56
N ASP A 34 -17.17 28.08 27.55
CA ASP A 34 -17.05 27.60 28.94
C ASP A 34 -17.26 26.07 29.05
N GLU A 35 -18.12 25.53 28.18
CA GLU A 35 -18.27 24.10 27.94
C GLU A 35 -18.01 23.79 26.46
N MET A 36 -17.48 22.60 26.18
CA MET A 36 -17.24 22.12 24.83
C MET A 36 -18.50 21.43 24.31
N SER A 37 -19.05 21.92 23.19
CA SER A 37 -20.24 21.34 22.57
C SER A 37 -19.99 20.97 21.10
N SER A 38 -20.70 19.96 20.62
CA SER A 38 -20.63 19.49 19.23
C SER A 38 -22.03 19.46 18.60
N LYS A 39 -22.17 20.03 17.41
CA LYS A 39 -23.41 20.05 16.62
C LYS A 39 -23.14 19.50 15.23
N ASP A 40 -23.93 18.51 14.81
CA ASP A 40 -23.87 17.98 13.44
C ASP A 40 -24.81 18.75 12.51
N LEU A 41 -24.31 19.08 11.32
CA LEU A 41 -25.04 19.67 10.21
C LEU A 41 -25.10 18.63 9.08
N ARG A 42 -26.31 18.23 8.70
CA ARG A 42 -26.57 17.18 7.71
C ARG A 42 -27.28 17.69 6.46
N THR A 43 -27.90 18.87 6.54
CA THR A 43 -28.64 19.47 5.43
C THR A 43 -28.01 20.78 4.94
N ALA A 44 -28.30 21.14 3.69
CA ALA A 44 -27.81 22.38 3.11
C ALA A 44 -28.43 23.62 3.76
N ASP A 45 -29.69 23.53 4.20
CA ASP A 45 -30.39 24.62 4.84
C ASP A 45 -29.82 24.90 6.24
N GLU A 46 -29.49 23.86 7.01
CA GLU A 46 -28.77 23.99 8.29
C GLU A 46 -27.40 24.67 8.13
N LEU A 47 -26.69 24.40 7.03
CA LEU A 47 -25.42 25.05 6.71
C LEU A 47 -25.64 26.54 6.38
N ASP A 48 -26.65 26.85 5.57
CA ASP A 48 -26.96 28.23 5.18
C ASP A 48 -27.43 29.05 6.41
N GLU A 49 -28.24 28.48 7.29
CA GLU A 49 -28.63 29.08 8.57
C GLU A 49 -27.42 29.30 9.48
N PHE A 50 -26.55 28.30 9.62
CA PHE A 50 -25.33 28.41 10.43
C PHE A 50 -24.39 29.52 9.93
N LEU A 51 -24.18 29.61 8.62
CA LEU A 51 -23.36 30.66 8.01
C LEU A 51 -24.02 32.04 8.11
N GLY A 52 -25.36 32.11 8.06
CA GLY A 52 -26.12 33.33 8.32
C GLY A 52 -25.93 33.85 9.74
N ASN A 53 -26.13 32.97 10.73
CA ASN A 53 -25.97 33.30 12.15
C ASN A 53 -24.54 33.76 12.49
N LEU A 54 -23.52 33.18 11.85
CA LEU A 54 -22.13 33.61 11.97
C LEU A 54 -21.89 35.08 11.57
N ASN A 55 -22.63 35.56 10.57
CA ASN A 55 -22.53 36.93 10.09
C ASN A 55 -23.35 37.91 10.96
N GLU A 56 -24.49 37.47 11.49
CA GLU A 56 -25.41 38.30 12.29
C GLU A 56 -24.98 38.45 13.76
N GLU A 57 -24.39 37.43 14.37
CA GLU A 57 -23.96 37.46 15.78
C GLU A 57 -22.79 38.43 16.06
N GLY A 58 -22.20 39.05 15.03
CA GLY A 58 -21.00 39.87 15.21
C GLY A 58 -19.91 39.10 15.95
N ALA A 59 -19.49 37.95 15.41
CA ALA A 59 -18.40 37.12 15.92
C ALA A 59 -18.33 37.08 17.46
N ALA A 60 -19.40 36.66 18.13
CA ALA A 60 -19.32 36.35 19.55
C ALA A 60 -18.13 35.41 19.78
N GLN A 61 -17.18 35.92 20.56
CA GLN A 61 -15.84 35.48 20.98
C GLN A 61 -15.70 33.97 21.27
N LYS A 62 -15.93 33.10 20.29
CA LYS A 62 -15.86 31.64 20.46
C LYS A 62 -14.83 31.02 19.53
N HIS A 63 -14.11 30.07 20.08
CA HIS A 63 -13.17 29.21 19.39
C HIS A 63 -13.96 28.08 18.69
N ARG A 64 -13.85 27.92 17.37
CA ARG A 64 -14.69 26.97 16.60
C ARG A 64 -13.88 26.10 15.64
N LEU A 65 -14.13 24.80 15.67
CA LEU A 65 -13.56 23.81 14.75
C LEU A 65 -14.68 23.17 13.92
N LEU A 66 -14.62 23.30 12.61
CA LEU A 66 -15.54 22.63 11.69
C LEU A 66 -14.85 21.38 11.14
N VAL A 67 -15.39 20.20 11.45
CA VAL A 67 -14.94 18.94 10.86
C VAL A 67 -15.82 18.62 9.66
N VAL A 68 -15.25 18.73 8.47
CA VAL A 68 -15.94 18.59 7.19
C VAL A 68 -15.63 17.22 6.59
N GLN A 69 -16.65 16.42 6.35
CA GLN A 69 -16.53 15.11 5.70
C GLN A 69 -17.10 15.13 4.28
N ASP A 70 -16.54 14.28 3.42
CA ASP A 70 -17.03 13.98 2.06
C ASP A 70 -17.40 15.22 1.22
N LEU A 71 -16.39 16.06 0.95
CA LEU A 71 -16.53 17.35 0.26
C LEU A 71 -17.46 17.29 -0.97
N SER A 72 -18.59 18.00 -0.90
CA SER A 72 -19.45 18.27 -2.05
C SER A 72 -19.11 19.61 -2.71
N THR A 73 -19.54 19.78 -3.97
CA THR A 73 -19.34 21.05 -4.69
C THR A 73 -20.00 22.22 -3.97
N ARG A 74 -21.21 22.00 -3.41
CA ARG A 74 -21.93 23.04 -2.67
C ARG A 74 -21.20 23.43 -1.39
N MET A 75 -20.63 22.47 -0.65
CA MET A 75 -19.84 22.77 0.55
C MET A 75 -18.59 23.58 0.22
N ILE A 76 -17.88 23.24 -0.87
CA ILE A 76 -16.70 23.98 -1.33
C ILE A 76 -17.07 25.43 -1.66
N GLU A 77 -18.15 25.65 -2.41
CA GLU A 77 -18.60 27.00 -2.79
C GLU A 77 -19.06 27.82 -1.58
N LYS A 78 -19.83 27.22 -0.67
CA LYS A 78 -20.36 27.90 0.52
C LYS A 78 -19.27 28.22 1.54
N LEU A 79 -18.43 27.25 1.90
CA LEU A 79 -17.32 27.47 2.84
C LEU A 79 -16.25 28.39 2.23
N GLY A 80 -15.93 28.19 0.95
CA GLY A 80 -14.96 29.00 0.23
C GLY A 80 -15.38 30.47 0.11
N SER A 81 -16.65 30.74 -0.21
CA SER A 81 -17.19 32.11 -0.29
C SER A 81 -17.38 32.75 1.08
N ALA A 82 -17.85 32.01 2.09
CA ALA A 82 -18.08 32.54 3.42
C ALA A 82 -16.77 32.91 4.15
N PHE A 83 -15.71 32.10 3.99
CA PHE A 83 -14.47 32.27 4.74
C PHE A 83 -13.27 32.71 3.87
N ASP A 84 -13.49 33.00 2.59
CA ASP A 84 -12.45 33.42 1.64
C ASP A 84 -11.28 32.42 1.57
N ILE A 85 -11.63 31.13 1.44
CA ILE A 85 -10.67 30.02 1.47
C ILE A 85 -10.04 29.85 0.09
N GLU A 86 -8.71 29.77 0.05
CA GLU A 86 -7.96 29.50 -1.16
C GLU A 86 -8.37 28.15 -1.78
N PRO A 87 -8.69 28.07 -3.09
CA PRO A 87 -9.07 26.81 -3.74
C PRO A 87 -8.02 25.69 -3.66
N GLY A 88 -6.75 26.04 -3.38
CA GLY A 88 -5.64 25.12 -3.25
C GLY A 88 -5.87 24.01 -2.22
N ILE A 89 -6.48 24.32 -1.07
CA ILE A 89 -6.77 23.29 -0.06
C ILE A 89 -7.72 22.22 -0.56
N PHE A 90 -8.82 22.62 -1.21
CA PHE A 90 -9.83 21.69 -1.71
C PHE A 90 -9.23 20.82 -2.81
N ARG A 91 -8.42 21.41 -3.71
CA ARG A 91 -7.70 20.66 -4.74
C ARG A 91 -6.73 19.65 -4.13
N SER A 92 -5.93 20.05 -3.14
CA SER A 92 -4.97 19.19 -2.46
C SER A 92 -5.65 18.02 -1.74
N HIS A 93 -6.81 18.28 -1.11
CA HIS A 93 -7.61 17.24 -0.46
C HIS A 93 -8.23 16.26 -1.45
N ILE A 94 -8.74 16.77 -2.57
CA ILE A 94 -9.44 15.97 -3.59
C ILE A 94 -8.52 14.98 -4.29
N GLY A 95 -7.30 15.37 -4.65
CA GLY A 95 -6.41 14.54 -5.46
C GLY A 95 -6.04 13.20 -4.80
N ASP A 96 -6.17 12.08 -5.51
CA ASP A 96 -5.74 10.73 -5.04
C ASP A 96 -4.71 10.11 -6.00
N TYR A 97 -3.66 10.87 -6.32
CA TYR A 97 -2.62 10.44 -7.25
C TYR A 97 -1.42 9.83 -6.53
N VAL A 98 -1.19 8.54 -6.80
CA VAL A 98 0.10 7.88 -6.52
C VAL A 98 1.14 8.27 -7.59
N TRP A 99 0.68 8.47 -8.82
CA TRP A 99 1.45 8.99 -9.94
C TRP A 99 0.64 10.07 -10.64
N LEU A 100 1.31 11.13 -11.08
CA LEU A 100 0.68 12.19 -11.85
C LEU A 100 0.42 11.68 -13.27
N ASN A 101 -0.83 11.81 -13.72
CA ASN A 101 -1.15 11.58 -15.12
C ASN A 101 -0.61 12.76 -15.95
N THR A 102 0.24 12.47 -16.93
CA THR A 102 0.90 13.50 -17.77
C THR A 102 -0.07 14.41 -18.51
N ARG A 103 -1.31 13.95 -18.74
CA ARG A 103 -2.34 14.71 -19.45
C ARG A 103 -3.35 15.38 -18.52
N ASP A 104 -3.23 15.19 -17.21
CA ASP A 104 -4.19 15.74 -16.27
C ASP A 104 -3.84 17.19 -15.90
N PRO A 105 -4.62 18.19 -16.32
CA PRO A 105 -4.42 19.58 -15.91
C PRO A 105 -4.66 19.79 -14.40
N GLN A 106 -5.29 18.83 -13.74
CA GLN A 106 -5.56 18.83 -12.30
C GLN A 106 -4.44 18.19 -11.47
N ALA A 107 -3.34 17.76 -12.10
CA ALA A 107 -2.15 17.26 -11.41
C ALA A 107 -1.71 18.23 -10.29
N GLU A 108 -1.46 17.68 -9.11
CA GLU A 108 -0.97 18.43 -7.96
C GLU A 108 0.55 18.31 -7.91
N ILE A 109 1.24 19.44 -7.99
CA ILE A 109 2.69 19.51 -7.89
C ILE A 109 3.01 19.90 -6.44
N PRO A 110 4.00 19.29 -5.77
CA PRO A 110 4.42 19.73 -4.46
C PRO A 110 4.81 21.21 -4.47
N ASP A 111 4.24 21.99 -3.54
CA ASP A 111 4.65 23.37 -3.34
C ASP A 111 6.10 23.45 -2.86
N LEU A 112 6.78 24.52 -3.26
CA LEU A 112 8.08 24.87 -2.70
C LEU A 112 7.94 25.13 -1.20
N GLU A 113 8.88 24.61 -0.41
CA GLU A 113 8.83 24.69 1.05
C GLU A 113 8.72 26.14 1.54
N SER A 114 9.40 27.07 0.89
CA SER A 114 9.34 28.51 1.20
C SER A 114 7.96 29.14 1.06
N PHE A 115 7.10 28.59 0.19
CA PHE A 115 5.72 29.03 0.02
C PHE A 115 4.77 28.32 0.97
N SER A 116 5.07 27.06 1.32
CA SER A 116 4.29 26.31 2.31
C SER A 116 4.22 27.00 3.67
N VAL A 117 5.30 27.71 4.07
CA VAL A 117 5.36 28.49 5.33
C VAL A 117 4.28 29.56 5.39
N LYS A 118 3.95 30.17 4.25
CA LYS A 118 2.99 31.28 4.15
C LYS A 118 1.57 30.80 3.96
N SER A 119 1.37 29.51 3.70
CA SER A 119 0.05 28.93 3.47
C SER A 119 -0.67 28.71 4.80
N ASN A 120 -1.93 29.15 4.86
CA ASN A 120 -2.77 29.00 6.05
C ASN A 120 -3.40 27.60 6.15
N TYR A 121 -3.11 26.72 5.18
CA TYR A 121 -3.53 25.32 5.19
C TYR A 121 -2.34 24.38 5.15
N PHE A 122 -2.55 23.15 5.60
CA PHE A 122 -1.67 22.05 5.24
C PHE A 122 -2.51 20.82 4.96
N SER A 123 -1.94 19.85 4.25
CA SER A 123 -2.57 18.54 4.07
C SER A 123 -1.58 17.43 4.34
N ALA A 124 -2.04 16.38 4.99
CA ALA A 124 -1.27 15.17 5.29
C ALA A 124 -2.00 13.96 4.73
N GLN A 125 -1.22 12.97 4.29
CA GLN A 125 -1.74 11.72 3.74
C GLN A 125 -1.38 10.59 4.68
N TYR A 126 -2.28 9.63 4.82
CA TYR A 126 -2.07 8.44 5.63
C TYR A 126 -2.82 7.27 5.02
N VAL A 127 -2.56 6.07 5.54
CA VAL A 127 -3.22 4.85 5.08
C VAL A 127 -3.90 4.21 6.28
N SER A 128 -5.19 3.91 6.13
CA SER A 128 -5.96 3.21 7.14
C SER A 128 -6.16 1.76 6.68
N PRO A 129 -5.55 0.78 7.39
CA PRO A 129 -5.74 -0.62 7.09
C PRO A 129 -7.05 -1.15 7.72
N ARG A 130 -7.82 -1.93 6.96
CA ARG A 130 -9.04 -2.59 7.41
C ARG A 130 -9.04 -4.05 7.03
N TYR A 131 -9.49 -4.88 7.96
CA TYR A 131 -9.68 -6.31 7.77
C TYR A 131 -11.11 -6.59 7.28
N PHE A 132 -11.21 -7.41 6.23
CA PHE A 132 -12.48 -7.90 5.69
C PHE A 132 -12.50 -9.41 5.85
N GLU A 133 -13.55 -9.95 6.48
CA GLU A 133 -13.65 -11.39 6.74
C GLU A 133 -13.87 -12.17 5.44
N ASN A 134 -14.63 -11.58 4.51
CA ASN A 134 -15.07 -12.21 3.27
C ASN A 134 -14.96 -11.24 2.08
N GLN A 135 -14.84 -11.81 0.88
CA GLN A 135 -14.82 -11.05 -0.38
C GLN A 135 -16.08 -10.20 -0.60
N GLU A 136 -17.24 -10.61 -0.07
CA GLU A 136 -18.48 -9.85 -0.14
C GLU A 136 -18.39 -8.53 0.63
N GLN A 137 -17.82 -8.55 1.85
CA GLN A 137 -17.58 -7.33 2.64
C GLN A 137 -16.60 -6.40 1.91
N LEU A 138 -15.54 -6.95 1.30
CA LEU A 138 -14.59 -6.16 0.50
C LEU A 138 -15.26 -5.54 -0.73
N ASN A 139 -16.15 -6.27 -1.41
CA ASN A 139 -16.89 -5.76 -2.57
C ASN A 139 -17.89 -4.67 -2.15
N ALA A 140 -18.57 -4.84 -1.01
CA ALA A 140 -19.44 -3.82 -0.43
C ALA A 140 -18.66 -2.57 -0.03
N ALA A 141 -17.47 -2.72 0.58
CA ALA A 141 -16.57 -1.63 0.89
C ALA A 141 -16.11 -0.87 -0.36
N LYS A 142 -15.78 -1.58 -1.44
CA LYS A 142 -15.46 -0.96 -2.75
C LYS A 142 -16.65 -0.17 -3.30
N ALA A 143 -17.86 -0.75 -3.28
CA ALA A 143 -19.07 -0.06 -3.73
C ALA A 143 -19.37 1.20 -2.88
N GLN A 144 -19.18 1.11 -1.56
CA GLN A 144 -19.32 2.25 -0.65
C GLN A 144 -18.28 3.34 -0.95
N ALA A 145 -17.03 2.98 -1.17
CA ALA A 145 -15.99 3.93 -1.53
C ALA A 145 -16.27 4.65 -2.87
N GLU A 146 -17.01 3.99 -3.78
CA GLU A 146 -17.49 4.60 -5.03
C GLU A 146 -18.70 5.52 -4.84
N SER A 147 -19.43 5.39 -3.72
CA SER A 147 -20.57 6.23 -3.35
C SER A 147 -20.17 7.62 -2.82
N PHE A 148 -18.92 7.79 -2.41
CA PHE A 148 -18.39 9.05 -1.88
C PHE A 148 -18.19 10.11 -2.97
N ASN A 149 -18.23 11.38 -2.59
CA ASN A 149 -17.89 12.51 -3.45
C ASN A 149 -16.38 12.56 -3.68
N VAL A 150 -15.63 12.39 -2.60
CA VAL A 150 -14.18 12.29 -2.61
C VAL A 150 -13.79 10.83 -2.81
N LEU A 151 -13.38 10.48 -4.03
CA LEU A 151 -13.01 9.09 -4.33
C LEU A 151 -11.75 8.68 -3.55
N ARG A 152 -11.89 7.64 -2.74
CA ARG A 152 -10.79 6.88 -2.13
C ARG A 152 -10.85 5.43 -2.58
N ARG A 153 -9.72 4.90 -3.06
CA ARG A 153 -9.66 3.52 -3.52
C ARG A 153 -9.30 2.60 -2.36
N VAL A 154 -10.04 1.50 -2.25
CA VAL A 154 -9.66 0.36 -1.40
C VAL A 154 -8.67 -0.48 -2.19
N ASP A 155 -7.40 -0.17 -1.99
CA ASP A 155 -6.32 -1.04 -2.44
C ASP A 155 -6.32 -2.28 -1.54
N HIS A 156 -5.87 -3.44 -2.02
CA HIS A 156 -5.74 -4.64 -1.19
C HIS A 156 -4.49 -5.40 -1.62
N ASP A 157 -4.02 -6.32 -0.79
CA ASP A 157 -2.79 -7.07 -1.01
C ASP A 157 -3.02 -8.47 -1.61
N GLY A 158 -4.28 -8.88 -1.75
CA GLY A 158 -4.66 -10.13 -2.40
C GLY A 158 -4.95 -11.25 -1.39
N ARG A 159 -5.34 -12.43 -1.87
CA ARG A 159 -5.84 -13.51 -0.99
C ARG A 159 -4.75 -13.97 -0.02
N PHE A 160 -5.11 -14.01 1.26
CA PHE A 160 -4.32 -14.67 2.30
C PHE A 160 -4.38 -16.19 2.09
N LYS A 161 -3.29 -16.89 2.42
CA LYS A 161 -3.32 -18.35 2.45
C LYS A 161 -4.12 -18.81 3.67
N GLU A 162 -4.90 -19.87 3.49
CA GLU A 162 -5.85 -20.39 4.48
C GLU A 162 -5.23 -20.78 5.84
N TRP A 163 -3.91 -20.96 5.90
CA TRP A 163 -3.22 -21.32 7.13
C TRP A 163 -2.93 -20.12 8.05
N SER A 164 -2.94 -18.89 7.52
CA SER A 164 -2.66 -17.68 8.31
C SER A 164 -3.93 -16.93 8.72
N ASP A 165 -5.02 -17.08 7.95
CA ASP A 165 -6.24 -16.29 8.09
C ASP A 165 -7.47 -17.03 7.55
N MET A 166 -8.67 -16.51 7.86
CA MET A 166 -9.93 -17.09 7.39
C MET A 166 -10.00 -17.16 5.85
N PRO A 167 -10.57 -18.24 5.27
CA PRO A 167 -10.65 -18.39 3.83
C PRO A 167 -11.52 -17.30 3.21
N GLY A 168 -10.94 -16.50 2.31
CA GLY A 168 -11.65 -15.39 1.67
C GLY A 168 -11.53 -14.04 2.38
N SER A 169 -10.77 -13.98 3.48
CA SER A 169 -10.41 -12.71 4.12
C SER A 169 -9.33 -11.97 3.35
N ASP A 170 -9.35 -10.65 3.47
CA ASP A 170 -8.43 -9.73 2.79
C ASP A 170 -8.25 -8.47 3.64
N VAL A 171 -7.13 -7.78 3.47
CA VAL A 171 -6.85 -6.52 4.15
C VAL A 171 -6.85 -5.41 3.11
N GLY A 172 -7.85 -4.53 3.24
CA GLY A 172 -7.91 -3.33 2.42
C GLY A 172 -7.10 -2.19 3.03
N LEU A 173 -6.39 -1.49 2.18
CA LEU A 173 -5.61 -0.30 2.47
C LEU A 173 -6.34 0.88 1.86
N VAL A 174 -6.95 1.70 2.71
CA VAL A 174 -7.63 2.92 2.29
C VAL A 174 -6.66 4.07 2.45
N ARG A 175 -6.24 4.66 1.33
CA ARG A 175 -5.43 5.87 1.36
C ARG A 175 -6.36 7.04 1.69
N SER A 176 -6.03 7.75 2.75
CA SER A 176 -6.82 8.87 3.26
C SER A 176 -5.96 10.13 3.35
N LYS A 177 -6.64 11.27 3.33
CA LYS A 177 -6.09 12.59 3.46
C LYS A 177 -6.83 13.35 4.55
N VAL A 178 -6.07 14.21 5.19
CA VAL A 178 -6.60 15.25 6.05
C VAL A 178 -6.08 16.58 5.55
N SER A 179 -6.91 17.59 5.59
CA SER A 179 -6.52 18.96 5.28
C SER A 179 -7.01 19.88 6.38
N LEU A 180 -6.09 20.60 7.02
CA LEU A 180 -6.44 21.62 7.99
C LEU A 180 -6.28 22.99 7.36
N TRP A 181 -7.28 23.82 7.52
CA TRP A 181 -7.19 25.26 7.30
C TRP A 181 -7.41 25.98 8.62
N VAL A 182 -6.56 26.96 8.92
CA VAL A 182 -6.73 27.85 10.07
C VAL A 182 -6.94 29.26 9.56
N ARG A 183 -8.02 29.90 10.01
CA ARG A 183 -8.32 31.27 9.61
C ARG A 183 -7.24 32.23 10.15
N PRO A 184 -6.65 33.08 9.30
CA PRO A 184 -5.84 34.19 9.79
C PRO A 184 -6.75 35.22 10.47
N ASN A 185 -6.49 35.54 11.74
CA ASN A 185 -7.27 36.55 12.47
C ASN A 185 -7.10 37.93 11.82
N ARG A 186 -8.22 38.65 11.63
CA ARG A 186 -8.21 40.02 11.07
C ARG A 186 -8.45 41.03 12.19
N GLY A 187 -7.47 41.91 12.45
CA GLY A 187 -7.64 43.06 13.35
C GLY A 187 -8.01 42.70 14.79
N SER A 188 -9.24 43.01 15.22
CA SER A 188 -9.76 42.87 16.59
C SER A 188 -10.38 41.50 16.92
N ASP A 189 -10.23 40.50 16.04
CA ASP A 189 -10.74 39.14 16.28
C ASP A 189 -10.03 38.47 17.48
N GLN A 190 -10.80 38.14 18.53
CA GLN A 190 -10.28 37.43 19.70
C GLN A 190 -10.47 35.90 19.66
N GLY A 191 -11.27 35.38 18.72
CA GLY A 191 -11.50 33.94 18.52
C GLY A 191 -10.71 33.37 17.35
N TRP A 192 -10.54 32.04 17.32
CA TRP A 192 -9.97 31.31 16.18
C TRP A 192 -11.03 30.43 15.52
N LEU A 193 -10.88 30.24 14.20
CA LEU A 193 -11.72 29.38 13.38
C LEU A 193 -10.80 28.41 12.62
N ALA A 194 -11.06 27.11 12.74
CA ALA A 194 -10.35 26.10 11.99
C ALA A 194 -11.33 25.20 11.25
N ILE A 195 -10.94 24.78 10.04
CA ILE A 195 -11.69 23.83 9.23
C ILE A 195 -10.80 22.62 9.01
N LEU A 196 -11.22 21.47 9.50
CA LEU A 196 -10.57 20.20 9.30
C LEU A 196 -11.38 19.39 8.29
N ILE A 197 -10.81 19.18 7.12
CA ILE A 197 -11.40 18.34 6.09
C ILE A 197 -10.85 16.93 6.27
N VAL A 198 -11.75 15.97 6.48
CA VAL A 198 -11.44 14.56 6.70
C VAL A 198 -12.17 13.73 5.65
N ASP A 199 -11.52 12.66 5.19
CA ASP A 199 -12.16 11.72 4.28
C ASP A 199 -13.28 10.93 4.95
N PRO A 200 -14.32 10.55 4.19
CA PRO A 200 -15.33 9.62 4.67
C PRO A 200 -14.70 8.26 5.00
N THR A 201 -15.17 7.65 6.08
CA THR A 201 -14.82 6.27 6.43
C THR A 201 -15.74 5.27 5.77
N ILE A 202 -15.17 4.14 5.39
CA ILE A 202 -15.93 2.95 4.99
C ILE A 202 -16.54 2.35 6.25
N ASP A 203 -17.79 1.93 6.21
CA ASP A 203 -18.43 1.30 7.39
C ASP A 203 -18.20 -0.20 7.42
N HIS A 204 -18.06 -0.81 6.24
CA HIS A 204 -17.80 -2.24 6.09
C HIS A 204 -16.38 -2.65 6.55
N GLY A 205 -16.28 -3.86 7.11
CA GLY A 205 -15.05 -4.44 7.62
C GLY A 205 -14.63 -3.86 8.98
N PHE A 206 -13.59 -4.45 9.56
CA PHE A 206 -13.11 -4.12 10.89
C PHE A 206 -11.77 -3.35 10.81
N PRO A 207 -11.48 -2.46 11.76
CA PRO A 207 -10.12 -1.94 11.94
C PRO A 207 -9.14 -3.09 12.09
N LEU A 208 -8.01 -3.04 11.38
CA LEU A 208 -6.99 -4.08 11.49
C LEU A 208 -6.49 -4.14 12.95
N TRP A 209 -6.46 -5.35 13.53
CA TRP A 209 -6.08 -5.60 14.93
C TRP A 209 -6.84 -4.76 15.96
N SER A 210 -8.11 -4.47 15.70
CA SER A 210 -8.98 -3.63 16.53
C SER A 210 -8.57 -2.15 16.60
N GLY A 211 -7.71 -1.69 15.69
CA GLY A 211 -7.28 -0.31 15.59
C GLY A 211 -5.99 -0.03 16.36
N TYR A 212 -5.73 1.25 16.61
CA TYR A 212 -4.55 1.69 17.36
C TYR A 212 -4.82 1.72 18.87
N GLY A 213 -3.76 1.65 19.68
CA GLY A 213 -3.88 1.66 21.13
C GLY A 213 -4.34 3.01 21.70
N ASN A 214 -4.84 2.99 22.94
CA ASN A 214 -5.24 4.20 23.68
C ASN A 214 -4.02 5.13 23.88
N PHE A 215 -4.21 6.44 23.66
CA PHE A 215 -3.16 7.46 23.87
C PHE A 215 -2.99 7.89 25.32
N HIS A 216 -4.00 7.63 26.16
CA HIS A 216 -3.91 7.85 27.59
C HIS A 216 -2.98 6.83 28.24
N PRO A 217 -2.32 7.20 29.36
CA PRO A 217 -1.54 6.25 30.13
C PRO A 217 -2.42 5.07 30.56
N PRO A 218 -1.85 3.85 30.63
CA PRO A 218 -2.61 2.67 31.01
C PRO A 218 -3.26 2.89 32.37
N PRO A 219 -4.57 2.61 32.52
CA PRO A 219 -5.26 2.77 33.80
C PRO A 219 -4.68 1.81 34.83
N SER A 220 -4.93 2.11 36.11
CA SER A 220 -4.58 1.17 37.19
C SER A 220 -5.40 -0.11 37.05
N ILE A 221 -4.83 -1.23 37.46
CA ILE A 221 -5.53 -2.54 37.43
C ILE A 221 -6.82 -2.55 38.25
N ASN A 222 -6.97 -1.62 39.19
CA ASN A 222 -8.14 -1.49 40.05
C ASN A 222 -9.21 -0.54 39.50
N THR A 223 -8.94 0.15 38.39
CA THR A 223 -9.90 1.06 37.76
C THR A 223 -11.03 0.23 37.12
N PRO A 224 -12.31 0.48 37.44
CA PRO A 224 -13.42 -0.25 36.85
C PRO A 224 -13.49 0.02 35.35
N LEU A 225 -13.84 -1.02 34.57
CA LEU A 225 -13.92 -0.96 33.11
C LEU A 225 -14.85 0.14 32.59
N GLU A 226 -15.88 0.50 33.36
CA GLU A 226 -16.87 1.52 33.04
C GLU A 226 -16.30 2.95 33.04
N GLU A 227 -15.21 3.18 33.77
CA GLU A 227 -14.48 4.46 33.78
C GLU A 227 -13.49 4.57 32.61
N ILE A 228 -13.19 3.46 31.93
CA ILE A 228 -12.26 3.43 30.80
C ILE A 228 -13.03 3.74 29.52
N THR A 229 -12.80 4.93 28.97
CA THR A 229 -13.38 5.33 27.70
C THR A 229 -12.47 4.92 26.54
N PHE A 230 -13.07 4.38 25.49
CA PHE A 230 -12.41 4.03 24.24
C PHE A 230 -13.10 4.76 23.08
N PRO A 231 -12.34 5.17 22.05
CA PRO A 231 -12.97 5.68 20.83
C PRO A 231 -13.73 4.54 20.13
N THR A 232 -14.85 4.88 19.51
CA THR A 232 -15.52 3.98 18.57
C THR A 232 -14.73 3.96 17.25
N TYR A 233 -13.95 2.91 17.01
CA TYR A 233 -13.09 2.75 15.82
C TYR A 233 -13.83 2.54 14.48
N SER A 234 -15.10 2.91 14.40
CA SER A 234 -15.92 2.77 13.19
C SER A 234 -15.82 3.99 12.27
N ASN A 235 -15.61 5.18 12.83
CA ASN A 235 -15.65 6.45 12.10
C ASN A 235 -14.49 7.37 12.55
N SER A 236 -13.61 7.72 11.61
CA SER A 236 -12.40 8.51 11.86
C SER A 236 -12.68 9.90 12.39
N VAL A 237 -13.85 10.48 12.05
CA VAL A 237 -14.27 11.76 12.61
C VAL A 237 -14.77 11.60 14.02
N GLN A 238 -15.51 10.55 14.34
CA GLN A 238 -15.91 10.29 15.73
C GLN A 238 -14.69 9.97 16.60
N GLU A 239 -13.72 9.22 16.08
CA GLU A 239 -12.42 9.00 16.73
C GLU A 239 -11.72 10.34 16.98
N PHE A 240 -11.61 11.20 15.97
CA PHE A 240 -11.00 12.52 16.13
C PHE A 240 -11.75 13.41 17.12
N LEU A 241 -13.09 13.44 17.05
CA LEU A 241 -13.93 14.18 17.99
C LEU A 241 -13.72 13.65 19.41
N PHE A 242 -13.69 12.34 19.61
CA PHE A 242 -13.39 11.73 20.89
C PHE A 242 -12.02 12.17 21.42
N TRP A 243 -10.96 12.11 20.61
CA TRP A 243 -9.61 12.48 21.04
C TRP A 243 -9.42 13.98 21.25
N THR A 244 -10.18 14.81 20.55
CA THR A 244 -10.17 16.27 20.75
C THR A 244 -10.98 16.70 21.98
N LEU A 245 -12.11 16.04 22.23
CA LEU A 245 -12.96 16.23 23.42
C LEU A 245 -12.23 15.76 24.68
N ASN A 246 -11.66 14.55 24.65
CA ASN A 246 -11.01 13.93 25.80
C ASN A 246 -9.52 14.29 25.95
N ARG A 247 -9.02 15.17 25.07
CA ARG A 247 -7.63 15.62 24.93
C ARG A 247 -6.60 14.59 25.35
N ALA A 248 -6.08 13.88 24.37
CA ALA A 248 -5.19 12.73 24.47
C ALA A 248 -4.11 12.70 25.58
N ASN A 249 -3.74 13.79 26.27
CA ASN A 249 -2.87 13.81 27.46
C ASN A 249 -2.99 15.10 28.34
N THR A 250 -4.13 15.81 28.37
CA THR A 250 -4.28 17.04 29.20
C THR A 250 -5.56 17.03 30.02
N PRO A 251 -5.61 17.70 31.20
CA PRO A 251 -6.81 17.73 32.03
C PRO A 251 -8.01 18.33 31.28
N ALA A 252 -9.18 17.74 31.52
CA ALA A 252 -10.46 18.16 30.94
C ALA A 252 -10.76 19.64 31.24
N ASN A 253 -11.41 20.34 30.30
CA ASN A 253 -12.09 21.64 30.45
C ASN A 253 -11.26 22.95 30.38
N ALA A 254 -9.97 22.95 30.05
CA ALA A 254 -9.29 24.23 29.72
C ALA A 254 -9.49 24.57 28.23
N PRO A 255 -10.06 25.71 27.81
CA PRO A 255 -10.17 26.06 26.38
C PRO A 255 -8.77 26.09 25.72
N PRO A 256 -8.62 25.64 24.46
CA PRO A 256 -7.32 25.59 23.81
C PRO A 256 -6.82 27.03 23.59
N VAL A 257 -5.71 27.37 24.25
CA VAL A 257 -5.12 28.72 24.25
C VAL A 257 -4.68 29.15 22.84
N ALA A 258 -4.38 28.19 21.96
CA ALA A 258 -4.00 28.42 20.57
C ALA A 258 -4.68 27.42 19.63
N PRO A 259 -5.00 27.82 18.39
CA PRO A 259 -5.56 26.92 17.37
C PRO A 259 -4.61 25.76 17.02
N ASP A 260 -3.32 25.92 17.29
CA ASP A 260 -2.27 24.96 16.97
C ASP A 260 -2.27 23.71 17.85
N ILE A 261 -3.06 23.68 18.93
CA ILE A 261 -3.17 22.51 19.82
C ILE A 261 -4.13 21.46 19.24
N LEU A 262 -5.13 21.88 18.47
CA LEU A 262 -6.19 21.00 17.95
C LEU A 262 -5.68 19.93 16.98
N PRO A 263 -4.77 20.24 16.04
CA PRO A 263 -4.32 19.26 15.07
C PRO A 263 -3.44 18.20 15.73
N LEU A 264 -2.89 18.47 16.93
CA LEU A 264 -2.01 17.56 17.64
C LEU A 264 -2.66 16.18 17.83
N ALA A 265 -3.90 16.13 18.30
CA ALA A 265 -4.62 14.87 18.50
C ALA A 265 -4.82 14.11 17.17
N PHE A 266 -5.10 14.85 16.08
CA PHE A 266 -5.24 14.26 14.75
C PHE A 266 -3.91 13.67 14.27
N PHE A 267 -2.80 14.39 14.45
CA PHE A 267 -1.50 13.92 13.99
C PHE A 267 -0.96 12.75 14.81
N THR A 268 -1.27 12.69 16.10
CA THR A 268 -1.02 11.50 16.91
C THR A 268 -1.82 10.31 16.38
N MET A 269 -3.10 10.50 16.02
CA MET A 269 -3.90 9.47 15.33
C MET A 269 -3.29 9.05 13.99
N VAL A 270 -2.87 10.00 13.15
CA VAL A 270 -2.21 9.70 11.88
C VAL A 270 -0.91 8.92 12.08
N ALA A 271 -0.09 9.31 13.06
CA ALA A 271 1.13 8.60 13.40
C ALA A 271 0.81 7.16 13.86
N ALA A 272 -0.23 6.97 14.66
CA ALA A 272 -0.67 5.65 15.09
C ALA A 272 -1.15 4.77 13.93
N GLN A 273 -1.88 5.34 12.96
CA GLN A 273 -2.27 4.64 11.73
C GLN A 273 -1.04 4.22 10.90
N TRP A 274 -0.02 5.08 10.82
CA TRP A 274 1.24 4.74 10.16
C TRP A 274 2.01 3.63 10.88
N ILE A 275 1.97 3.57 12.21
CA ILE A 275 2.57 2.46 12.98
C ILE A 275 1.85 1.14 12.64
N LEU A 276 0.51 1.14 12.61
CA LEU A 276 -0.26 -0.05 12.19
C LEU A 276 0.15 -0.53 10.79
N ILE A 277 0.36 0.41 9.86
CA ILE A 277 0.83 0.08 8.51
C ILE A 277 2.25 -0.50 8.54
N CYS A 278 3.17 0.07 9.34
CA CYS A 278 4.52 -0.47 9.46
C CYS A 278 4.51 -1.90 9.99
N GLU A 279 3.76 -2.17 11.05
CA GLU A 279 3.63 -3.50 11.63
C GLU A 279 2.94 -4.48 10.68
N TYR A 280 1.91 -4.04 9.96
CA TYR A 280 1.24 -4.86 8.96
C TYR A 280 2.18 -5.23 7.81
N VAL A 281 2.94 -4.27 7.27
CA VAL A 281 3.95 -4.56 6.23
C VAL A 281 5.03 -5.48 6.77
N ASN A 282 5.49 -5.27 8.00
CA ASN A 282 6.47 -6.13 8.66
C ASN A 282 5.99 -7.59 8.73
N ALA A 283 4.74 -7.81 9.12
CA ALA A 283 4.11 -9.13 9.16
C ALA A 283 3.99 -9.75 7.77
N ARG A 284 3.55 -8.98 6.76
CA ARG A 284 3.42 -9.48 5.38
C ARG A 284 4.76 -9.81 4.74
N LEU A 285 5.79 -9.02 4.97
CA LEU A 285 7.15 -9.35 4.53
C LEU A 285 7.67 -10.63 5.20
N GLY A 286 7.35 -10.84 6.48
CA GLY A 286 7.68 -12.09 7.18
C GLY A 286 6.95 -13.31 6.60
N GLN A 287 5.68 -13.16 6.24
CA GLN A 287 4.93 -14.22 5.55
C GLN A 287 5.50 -14.52 4.17
N ILE A 288 5.90 -13.49 3.40
CA ILE A 288 6.54 -13.66 2.09
C ILE A 288 7.89 -14.37 2.22
N GLU A 289 8.71 -14.03 3.23
CA GLU A 289 9.97 -14.73 3.51
C GLU A 289 9.72 -16.22 3.76
N TRP A 290 8.76 -16.54 4.65
CA TRP A 290 8.37 -17.91 4.94
C TRP A 290 7.85 -18.66 3.71
N GLU A 291 7.01 -18.02 2.89
CA GLU A 291 6.52 -18.59 1.64
C GLU A 291 7.66 -18.82 0.63
N THR A 292 8.66 -17.94 0.59
CA THR A 292 9.85 -18.08 -0.25
C THR A 292 10.72 -19.25 0.21
N GLU A 293 10.86 -19.44 1.52
CA GLU A 293 11.55 -20.60 2.10
C GLU A 293 10.81 -21.91 1.78
N LEU A 294 9.49 -21.94 1.94
CA LEU A 294 8.66 -23.10 1.59
C LEU A 294 8.63 -23.39 0.08
N GLY A 295 8.67 -22.35 -0.75
CA GLY A 295 8.71 -22.43 -2.22
C GLY A 295 9.96 -23.13 -2.77
N LEU A 296 10.99 -23.33 -1.94
CA LEU A 296 12.12 -24.22 -2.25
C LEU A 296 11.72 -25.70 -2.32
N SER A 297 10.55 -26.04 -1.81
CA SER A 297 9.95 -27.37 -1.89
C SER A 297 8.96 -27.41 -3.07
N HIS A 298 9.25 -28.27 -4.05
CA HIS A 298 8.52 -28.50 -5.31
C HIS A 298 6.97 -28.60 -5.22
N LEU A 299 6.41 -28.77 -4.02
CA LEU A 299 4.97 -28.88 -3.77
C LEU A 299 4.21 -27.54 -3.87
N TYR A 300 4.91 -26.38 -3.82
CA TYR A 300 4.28 -25.05 -3.76
C TYR A 300 4.66 -24.08 -4.89
N ALA A 301 5.31 -24.56 -5.96
CA ALA A 301 5.84 -23.71 -7.03
C ALA A 301 4.77 -22.89 -7.79
N GLN A 302 3.51 -23.33 -7.80
CA GLN A 302 2.41 -22.61 -8.49
C GLN A 302 2.01 -21.30 -7.77
N ASP A 303 2.26 -21.19 -6.47
CA ASP A 303 1.90 -20.00 -5.68
C ASP A 303 2.99 -18.93 -5.67
N PHE A 304 4.22 -19.27 -6.07
CA PHE A 304 5.37 -18.38 -5.95
C PHE A 304 5.23 -17.10 -6.81
N ASP A 305 4.61 -17.20 -7.98
CA ASP A 305 4.30 -16.02 -8.82
C ASP A 305 3.36 -15.04 -8.12
N HIS A 306 2.44 -15.52 -7.28
CA HIS A 306 1.56 -14.67 -6.51
C HIS A 306 2.34 -13.96 -5.39
N THR A 307 3.13 -14.72 -4.61
CA THR A 307 4.02 -14.19 -3.57
C THR A 307 4.96 -13.11 -4.12
N LEU A 308 5.57 -13.33 -5.30
CA LEU A 308 6.40 -12.33 -5.98
C LEU A 308 5.63 -11.06 -6.35
N LYS A 309 4.39 -11.18 -6.85
CA LYS A 309 3.55 -10.01 -7.17
C LYS A 309 3.27 -9.15 -5.93
N ILE A 310 2.98 -9.79 -4.79
CA ILE A 310 2.76 -9.10 -3.51
C ILE A 310 4.04 -8.41 -3.05
N LEU A 311 5.19 -9.09 -3.14
CA LEU A 311 6.49 -8.51 -2.79
C LEU A 311 6.80 -7.27 -3.65
N LEU A 312 6.61 -7.35 -4.97
CA LEU A 312 6.83 -6.23 -5.88
C LEU A 312 5.86 -5.07 -5.62
N MET A 313 4.62 -5.38 -5.21
CA MET A 313 3.66 -4.35 -4.79
C MET A 313 4.15 -3.60 -3.55
N TRP A 314 4.62 -4.30 -2.51
CA TRP A 314 5.15 -3.65 -1.30
C TRP A 314 6.42 -2.86 -1.57
N ARG A 315 7.33 -3.42 -2.37
CA ARG A 315 8.54 -2.72 -2.85
C ARG A 315 8.19 -1.41 -3.58
N ARG A 316 7.09 -1.38 -4.33
CA ARG A 316 6.61 -0.16 -4.99
C ARG A 316 5.94 0.82 -4.02
N ARG A 317 5.17 0.33 -3.05
CA ARG A 317 4.38 1.16 -2.10
C ARG A 317 5.23 1.82 -1.02
N LEU A 318 6.25 1.13 -0.49
CA LEU A 318 7.08 1.63 0.61
C LEU A 318 7.76 2.98 0.32
N PRO A 319 8.37 3.22 -0.85
CA PRO A 319 8.90 4.55 -1.21
C PRO A 319 7.84 5.64 -1.26
N ILE A 320 6.62 5.31 -1.72
CA ILE A 320 5.51 6.26 -1.77
C ILE A 320 5.11 6.65 -0.34
N TYR A 321 4.97 5.68 0.56
CA TYR A 321 4.64 5.91 1.96
C TYR A 321 5.72 6.71 2.67
N HIS A 322 6.99 6.40 2.41
CA HIS A 322 8.13 7.19 2.88
C HIS A 322 7.98 8.66 2.47
N SER A 323 7.69 8.93 1.18
CA SER A 323 7.51 10.30 0.69
C SER A 323 6.32 11.04 1.32
N PHE A 324 5.26 10.34 1.73
CA PHE A 324 4.12 10.94 2.42
C PHE A 324 4.47 11.36 3.84
N VAL A 325 5.19 10.50 4.57
CA VAL A 325 5.66 10.78 5.92
C VAL A 325 6.71 11.90 5.89
N GLU A 326 7.67 11.83 4.97
CA GLU A 326 8.70 12.85 4.77
C GLU A 326 8.09 14.23 4.50
N ARG A 327 7.12 14.31 3.58
CA ARG A 327 6.41 15.57 3.29
C ARG A 327 5.64 16.09 4.50
N SER A 328 5.08 15.19 5.31
CA SER A 328 4.39 15.57 6.55
C SER A 328 5.38 16.14 7.56
N ILE A 329 6.56 15.52 7.72
CA ILE A 329 7.64 16.02 8.58
C ILE A 329 8.10 17.41 8.12
N SER A 330 8.42 17.60 6.83
CA SER A 330 8.88 18.90 6.32
C SER A 330 7.86 20.02 6.54
N ARG A 331 6.57 19.73 6.39
CA ARG A 331 5.50 20.72 6.62
C ARG A 331 5.33 21.04 8.11
N LEU A 332 5.36 20.01 8.95
CA LEU A 332 5.20 20.16 10.40
C LEU A 332 6.41 20.84 11.04
N SER A 333 7.62 20.52 10.61
CA SER A 333 8.85 21.13 11.14
C SER A 333 8.87 22.62 10.87
N VAL A 334 8.61 23.02 9.64
CA VAL A 334 8.62 24.42 9.23
C VAL A 334 7.57 25.26 9.97
N ARG A 335 6.41 24.67 10.30
CA ARG A 335 5.29 25.39 10.94
C ARG A 335 5.36 25.39 12.46
N TYR A 336 5.84 24.30 13.08
CA TYR A 336 5.69 24.07 14.52
C TYR A 336 7.02 23.80 15.26
N GLU A 337 8.13 23.60 14.57
CA GLU A 337 9.46 23.44 15.20
C GLU A 337 10.00 24.82 15.63
N SER A 338 9.40 25.38 16.69
CA SER A 338 9.90 26.58 17.34
C SER A 338 11.17 26.30 18.15
N LYS A 339 12.10 27.25 18.14
CA LYS A 339 13.32 27.23 18.96
C LYS A 339 13.04 27.54 20.43
N GLU A 340 11.94 28.21 20.73
CA GLU A 340 11.56 28.54 22.11
C GLU A 340 10.62 27.48 22.69
N PRO A 341 10.89 26.96 23.90
CA PRO A 341 10.06 25.93 24.52
C PRO A 341 8.77 26.54 25.08
N THR A 342 7.67 26.35 24.34
CA THR A 342 6.29 26.49 24.83
C THR A 342 5.67 25.10 25.00
N PRO A 343 4.66 24.91 25.87
CA PRO A 343 3.98 23.60 26.02
C PRO A 343 3.38 23.10 24.70
N THR A 344 2.93 24.01 23.83
CA THR A 344 2.50 23.67 22.45
C THR A 344 3.68 23.16 21.61
N SER A 345 4.86 23.76 21.74
CA SER A 345 6.06 23.29 21.02
C SER A 345 6.53 21.92 21.47
N GLU A 346 6.32 21.54 22.74
CA GLU A 346 6.69 20.21 23.25
C GLU A 346 5.81 19.12 22.62
N GLY A 347 4.48 19.30 22.61
CA GLY A 347 3.59 18.33 21.96
C GLY A 347 3.92 18.13 20.47
N TRP A 348 4.21 19.22 19.75
CA TRP A 348 4.61 19.12 18.34
C TRP A 348 5.98 18.46 18.13
N ARG A 349 6.93 18.62 19.07
CA ARG A 349 8.20 17.89 19.06
C ARG A 349 7.98 16.38 19.24
N ASP A 350 7.06 15.98 20.10
CA ASP A 350 6.71 14.55 20.29
C ASP A 350 6.12 13.96 19.01
N VAL A 351 5.17 14.67 18.39
CA VAL A 351 4.59 14.26 17.09
C VAL A 351 5.66 14.17 16.00
N LEU A 352 6.55 15.17 15.89
CA LEU A 352 7.67 15.13 14.93
C LEU A 352 8.61 13.96 15.20
N THR A 353 8.87 13.64 16.46
CA THR A 353 9.70 12.50 16.86
C THR A 353 9.04 11.19 16.44
N ASN A 354 7.73 11.04 16.66
CA ASN A 354 6.96 9.88 16.20
C ASN A 354 7.03 9.72 14.68
N PHE A 355 6.84 10.79 13.91
CA PHE A 355 6.93 10.72 12.45
C PHE A 355 8.35 10.39 11.97
N ARG A 356 9.40 10.90 12.63
CA ARG A 356 10.80 10.55 12.31
C ARG A 356 11.09 9.07 12.58
N ASP A 357 10.58 8.50 13.68
CA ASP A 357 10.67 7.06 13.94
C ASP A 357 9.94 6.24 12.87
N ILE A 358 8.72 6.64 12.50
CA ILE A 358 7.95 6.01 11.42
C ILE A 358 8.72 6.06 10.10
N LEU A 359 9.34 7.19 9.75
CA LEU A 359 10.13 7.33 8.54
C LEU A 359 11.29 6.32 8.52
N HIS A 360 12.01 6.20 9.64
CA HIS A 360 13.10 5.23 9.79
C HIS A 360 12.60 3.78 9.68
N ARG A 361 11.45 3.44 10.28
CA ARG A 361 10.82 2.11 10.14
C ARG A 361 10.49 1.80 8.69
N LEU A 362 9.91 2.76 7.95
CA LEU A 362 9.61 2.58 6.52
C LEU A 362 10.87 2.34 5.68
N GLU A 363 11.98 3.02 6.01
CA GLU A 363 13.28 2.79 5.36
C GLU A 363 13.83 1.38 5.62
N ILE A 364 13.75 0.90 6.86
CA ILE A 364 14.13 -0.47 7.23
C ILE A 364 13.28 -1.49 6.46
N LEU A 365 11.96 -1.28 6.41
CA LEU A 365 11.04 -2.17 5.70
C LEU A 365 11.32 -2.18 4.19
N HIS A 366 11.64 -1.02 3.61
CA HIS A 366 12.04 -0.93 2.21
C HIS A 366 13.32 -1.74 1.92
N CYS A 367 14.36 -1.56 2.76
CA CYS A 367 15.59 -2.33 2.65
C CYS A 367 15.35 -3.83 2.81
N ARG A 368 14.46 -4.24 3.72
CA ARG A 368 14.08 -5.65 3.90
C ARG A 368 13.39 -6.19 2.66
N ALA A 369 12.41 -5.47 2.10
CA ALA A 369 11.72 -5.88 0.87
C ALA A 369 12.69 -6.08 -0.31
N ASP A 370 13.69 -5.20 -0.46
CA ASP A 370 14.72 -5.34 -1.50
C ASP A 370 15.60 -6.58 -1.30
N LYS A 371 15.99 -6.88 -0.05
CA LYS A 371 16.76 -8.10 0.28
C LYS A 371 15.95 -9.36 -0.01
N ILE A 372 14.68 -9.41 0.41
CA ILE A 372 13.77 -10.52 0.13
C ILE A 372 13.63 -10.72 -1.39
N ASN A 373 13.49 -9.64 -2.15
CA ASN A 373 13.41 -9.70 -3.60
C ASN A 373 14.70 -10.27 -4.22
N GLY A 374 15.87 -9.87 -3.71
CA GLY A 374 17.16 -10.44 -4.13
C GLY A 374 17.25 -11.95 -3.92
N VAL A 375 16.84 -12.43 -2.74
CA VAL A 375 16.78 -13.87 -2.43
C VAL A 375 15.77 -14.57 -3.33
N SER A 376 14.58 -14.01 -3.49
CA SER A 376 13.50 -14.58 -4.30
C SER A 376 13.94 -14.75 -5.76
N MET A 377 14.57 -13.74 -6.36
CA MET A 377 15.11 -13.82 -7.72
C MET A 377 16.23 -14.87 -7.86
N ALA A 378 17.10 -15.01 -6.86
CA ALA A 378 18.12 -16.05 -6.86
C ALA A 378 17.51 -17.47 -6.81
N VAL A 379 16.41 -17.63 -6.05
CA VAL A 379 15.64 -18.89 -6.01
C VAL A 379 14.98 -19.16 -7.36
N THR A 380 14.33 -18.18 -7.98
CA THR A 380 13.73 -18.32 -9.32
C THR A 380 14.75 -18.74 -10.36
N ALA A 381 15.89 -18.05 -10.42
CA ALA A 381 16.95 -18.36 -11.38
C ALA A 381 17.51 -19.79 -11.19
N ARG A 382 17.61 -20.25 -9.93
CA ARG A 382 18.02 -21.64 -9.64
C ARG A 382 16.99 -22.65 -10.15
N GLU A 383 15.71 -22.36 -9.98
CA GLU A 383 14.64 -23.27 -10.39
C GLU A 383 14.51 -23.33 -11.92
N GLU A 384 14.58 -22.19 -12.60
CA GLU A 384 14.64 -22.13 -14.07
C GLU A 384 15.85 -22.91 -14.61
N SER A 385 17.00 -22.81 -13.95
CA SER A 385 18.20 -23.57 -14.33
C SER A 385 18.01 -25.09 -14.19
N LYS A 386 17.38 -25.55 -13.11
CA LYS A 386 17.03 -26.98 -12.95
C LYS A 386 16.04 -27.44 -14.02
N LYS A 387 14.99 -26.65 -14.27
CA LYS A 387 13.98 -26.95 -15.27
C LYS A 387 14.61 -27.04 -16.67
N ALA A 388 15.45 -26.08 -17.05
CA ALA A 388 16.19 -26.11 -18.30
C ALA A 388 17.12 -27.32 -18.41
N THR A 389 17.74 -27.73 -17.29
CA THR A 389 18.57 -28.95 -17.24
C THR A 389 17.72 -30.20 -17.47
N GLN A 390 16.55 -30.30 -16.85
CA GLN A 390 15.62 -31.41 -17.03
C GLN A 390 15.03 -31.46 -18.45
N GLU A 391 14.66 -30.32 -19.02
CA GLU A 391 14.22 -30.20 -20.40
C GLU A 391 15.34 -30.61 -21.38
N SER A 392 16.58 -30.17 -21.13
CA SER A 392 17.75 -30.59 -21.90
C SER A 392 17.93 -32.10 -21.87
N HIS A 393 17.82 -32.75 -20.71
CA HIS A 393 17.88 -34.21 -20.62
C HIS A 393 16.77 -34.89 -21.43
N THR A 394 15.56 -34.33 -21.44
CA THR A 394 14.43 -34.85 -22.20
C THR A 394 14.66 -34.72 -23.71
N ILE A 395 15.13 -33.56 -24.17
CA ILE A 395 15.51 -33.31 -25.57
C ILE A 395 16.62 -34.27 -26.00
N THR A 396 17.61 -34.52 -25.14
CA THR A 396 18.70 -35.47 -25.40
C THR A 396 18.15 -36.89 -25.57
N ARG A 397 17.20 -37.33 -24.73
CA ARG A 397 16.55 -38.64 -24.86
C ARG A 397 15.77 -38.78 -26.17
N VAL A 398 15.00 -37.75 -26.55
CA VAL A 398 14.25 -37.74 -27.80
C VAL A 398 15.19 -37.75 -29.01
N SER A 399 16.28 -36.99 -28.96
CA SER A 399 17.30 -36.97 -30.01
C SER A 399 17.93 -38.35 -30.19
N TYR A 400 18.25 -39.05 -29.10
CA TYR A 400 18.75 -40.43 -29.18
C TYR A 400 17.76 -41.37 -29.86
N LEU A 401 16.46 -41.26 -29.53
CA LEU A 401 15.41 -42.03 -30.17
C LEU A 401 15.37 -41.75 -31.69
N ALA A 402 15.40 -40.48 -32.08
CA ALA A 402 15.40 -40.07 -33.48
C ALA A 402 16.63 -40.59 -34.25
N PHE A 403 17.83 -40.52 -33.67
CA PHE A 403 19.05 -41.04 -34.30
C PHE A 403 19.00 -42.54 -34.55
N VAL A 404 18.28 -43.31 -33.71
CA VAL A 404 18.10 -44.75 -33.92
C VAL A 404 17.04 -45.03 -35.00
N PHE A 405 15.88 -44.37 -34.94
CA PHE A 405 14.76 -44.69 -35.82
C PHE A 405 14.84 -44.07 -37.21
N VAL A 406 15.49 -42.92 -37.41
CA VAL A 406 15.58 -42.27 -38.72
C VAL A 406 16.31 -43.16 -39.74
N PRO A 407 17.51 -43.71 -39.46
CA PRO A 407 18.18 -44.64 -40.37
C PRO A 407 17.38 -45.94 -40.56
N LEU A 408 16.81 -46.49 -39.49
CA LEU A 408 15.99 -47.71 -39.54
C LEU A 408 14.78 -47.55 -40.47
N ASN A 409 14.05 -46.44 -40.35
CA ASN A 409 12.91 -46.13 -41.19
C ASN A 409 13.31 -45.87 -42.64
N PHE A 410 14.43 -45.19 -42.88
CA PHE A 410 14.96 -44.99 -44.24
C PHE A 410 15.19 -46.33 -44.95
N TRP A 411 15.86 -47.27 -44.28
CA TRP A 411 16.11 -48.59 -44.85
C TRP A 411 14.82 -49.40 -45.03
N ALA A 412 13.91 -49.37 -44.05
CA ALA A 412 12.61 -50.03 -44.17
C ALA A 412 11.80 -49.50 -45.37
N ALA A 413 11.80 -48.19 -45.60
CA ALA A 413 11.15 -47.57 -46.75
C ALA A 413 11.83 -47.91 -48.08
N PHE A 414 13.17 -47.84 -48.12
CA PHE A 414 13.96 -48.18 -49.32
C PHE A 414 13.65 -49.60 -49.83
N PHE A 415 13.60 -50.58 -48.92
CA PHE A 415 13.28 -51.96 -49.27
C PHE A 415 11.78 -52.21 -49.54
N SER A 416 10.89 -51.34 -49.04
CA SER A 416 9.45 -51.40 -49.33
C SER A 416 9.12 -50.93 -50.77
N MET A 417 9.96 -50.08 -51.37
CA MET A 417 9.71 -49.52 -52.71
C MET A 417 10.04 -50.47 -53.87
N SER A 418 10.79 -51.56 -53.64
CA SER A 418 11.18 -52.50 -54.70
C SER A 418 10.18 -53.65 -54.85
N GLY A 419 9.45 -53.68 -55.96
CA GLY A 419 8.34 -54.59 -56.22
C GLY A 419 8.68 -56.08 -56.45
N GLU A 420 9.93 -56.44 -56.73
CA GLU A 420 10.36 -57.84 -56.88
C GLU A 420 11.82 -58.01 -56.41
N LEU A 421 12.00 -58.40 -55.14
CA LEU A 421 13.32 -58.78 -54.62
C LEU A 421 13.44 -60.30 -54.59
N PRO A 422 14.52 -60.89 -55.14
CA PRO A 422 14.74 -62.34 -55.05
C PRO A 422 14.86 -62.77 -53.58
N VAL A 423 14.41 -63.99 -53.26
CA VAL A 423 14.35 -64.57 -51.88
C VAL A 423 15.69 -64.51 -51.13
N ARG A 424 16.81 -64.34 -51.85
CA ARG A 424 18.16 -64.19 -51.30
C ARG A 424 18.46 -62.80 -50.71
N THR A 425 17.62 -61.80 -50.98
CA THR A 425 17.81 -60.41 -50.52
C THR A 425 17.37 -60.20 -49.06
N TYR A 426 16.55 -61.09 -48.48
CA TYR A 426 16.15 -61.00 -47.07
C TYR A 426 17.33 -61.19 -46.10
N TRP A 427 18.34 -61.98 -46.46
CA TRP A 427 19.57 -62.10 -45.67
C TRP A 427 20.43 -60.83 -45.71
N ILE A 428 20.36 -60.09 -46.82
CA ILE A 428 21.09 -58.83 -47.00
C ILE A 428 20.49 -57.74 -46.09
N TYR A 429 19.16 -57.77 -45.85
CA TYR A 429 18.51 -56.89 -44.88
C TYR A 429 19.11 -57.06 -43.48
N GLY A 430 19.18 -58.29 -42.95
CA GLY A 430 19.79 -58.56 -41.65
C GLY A 430 21.29 -58.21 -41.61
N ALA A 431 22.01 -58.53 -42.68
CA ALA A 431 23.45 -58.30 -42.78
C ALA A 431 23.84 -56.82 -42.88
N ILE A 432 22.95 -55.93 -43.33
CA ILE A 432 23.21 -54.47 -43.43
C ILE A 432 22.57 -53.72 -42.27
N ALA A 433 21.34 -54.05 -41.88
CA ALA A 433 20.62 -53.32 -40.84
C ALA A 433 21.23 -53.51 -39.44
N VAL A 434 21.70 -54.72 -39.10
CA VAL A 434 22.31 -55.01 -37.80
C VAL A 434 23.63 -54.26 -37.59
N PRO A 435 24.63 -54.28 -38.50
CA PRO A 435 25.87 -53.54 -38.28
C PRO A 435 25.66 -52.02 -38.30
N ILE A 436 24.72 -51.50 -39.10
CA ILE A 436 24.41 -50.06 -39.10
C ILE A 436 23.78 -49.65 -37.77
N THR A 437 22.82 -50.42 -37.24
CA THR A 437 22.23 -50.13 -35.93
C THR A 437 23.25 -50.23 -34.80
N VAL A 438 24.12 -51.24 -34.83
CA VAL A 438 25.23 -51.38 -33.88
C VAL A 438 26.22 -50.21 -33.99
N CYS A 439 26.56 -49.76 -35.20
CA CYS A 439 27.42 -48.59 -35.40
C CYS A 439 26.79 -47.31 -34.84
N VAL A 440 25.50 -47.07 -35.11
CA VAL A 440 24.79 -45.90 -34.57
C VAL A 440 24.76 -45.96 -33.04
N LEU A 441 24.44 -47.12 -32.45
CA LEU A 441 24.47 -47.31 -30.99
C LEU A 441 25.87 -47.11 -30.42
N ALA A 442 26.91 -47.62 -31.08
CA ALA A 442 28.30 -47.45 -30.64
C ALA A 442 28.74 -45.99 -30.67
N VAL A 443 28.38 -45.23 -31.71
CA VAL A 443 28.66 -43.78 -31.81
C VAL A 443 27.94 -43.03 -30.69
N LEU A 444 26.68 -43.38 -30.39
CA LEU A 444 25.93 -42.74 -29.30
C LEU A 444 26.52 -43.07 -27.91
N VAL A 445 26.90 -44.32 -27.66
CA VAL A 445 27.57 -44.73 -26.41
C VAL A 445 28.92 -44.03 -26.26
N PHE A 446 29.69 -43.94 -27.34
CA PHE A 446 30.97 -43.25 -27.36
C PHE A 446 30.81 -41.75 -27.12
N ALA A 447 29.85 -41.08 -27.77
CA ALA A 447 29.55 -39.67 -27.57
C ALA A 447 29.14 -39.37 -26.12
N SER A 448 28.26 -40.18 -25.53
CA SER A 448 27.83 -40.01 -24.13
C SER A 448 28.96 -40.28 -23.11
N SER A 449 29.84 -41.24 -23.40
CA SER A 449 31.00 -41.53 -22.55
C SER A 449 32.06 -40.43 -22.63
N MET A 450 32.29 -39.89 -23.83
CA MET A 450 33.15 -38.73 -24.05
C MET A 450 32.63 -37.49 -23.32
N GLU A 451 31.31 -37.26 -23.32
CA GLU A 451 30.72 -36.13 -22.59
C GLU A 451 30.95 -36.26 -21.08
N LYS A 452 30.77 -37.45 -20.50
CA LYS A 452 31.06 -37.73 -19.08
C LYS A 452 32.53 -37.51 -18.75
N TRP A 453 33.43 -38.02 -19.59
CA TRP A 453 34.88 -37.86 -19.42
C TRP A 453 35.32 -36.39 -19.52
N TRP A 454 34.73 -35.62 -20.44
CA TRP A 454 35.00 -34.19 -20.53
C TRP A 454 34.52 -33.41 -19.30
N ARG A 455 33.37 -33.77 -18.73
CA ARG A 455 32.88 -33.16 -17.48
C ARG A 455 33.80 -33.43 -16.30
N THR A 456 34.26 -34.67 -16.12
CA THR A 456 35.18 -35.02 -15.01
C THR A 456 36.52 -34.30 -15.12
N VAL A 457 37.09 -34.23 -16.33
CA VAL A 457 38.34 -33.49 -16.57
C VAL A 457 38.18 -31.99 -16.28
N LYS A 458 37.02 -31.40 -16.60
CA LYS A 458 36.75 -29.98 -16.34
C LYS A 458 36.59 -29.69 -14.85
N GLU A 459 35.92 -30.56 -14.11
CA GLU A 459 35.82 -30.47 -12.64
C GLU A 459 37.18 -30.59 -11.95
N GLU A 460 38.02 -31.53 -12.39
CA GLU A 460 39.37 -31.71 -11.84
C GLU A 460 40.27 -30.51 -12.11
N ARG A 461 40.19 -29.91 -13.30
CA ARG A 461 40.92 -28.67 -13.62
C ARG A 461 40.43 -27.48 -12.79
N GLY A 462 39.11 -27.35 -12.59
CA GLY A 462 38.53 -26.31 -11.72
C GLY A 462 38.98 -26.43 -10.27
N LYS A 463 38.94 -27.66 -9.71
CA LYS A 463 39.45 -27.95 -8.36
C LYS A 463 40.94 -27.66 -8.22
N ARG A 464 41.76 -27.94 -9.24
CA ARG A 464 43.20 -27.57 -9.27
C ARG A 464 43.42 -26.06 -9.29
N TRP A 465 42.58 -25.31 -10.01
CA TRP A 465 42.66 -23.86 -10.07
C TRP A 465 42.31 -23.20 -8.73
N VAL A 466 41.20 -23.59 -8.10
CA VAL A 466 40.80 -23.08 -6.76
C VAL A 466 41.84 -23.43 -5.70
N ARG A 467 42.43 -24.63 -5.77
CA ARG A 467 43.50 -25.05 -4.85
C ARG A 467 44.79 -24.24 -5.05
N ARG A 468 45.11 -23.81 -6.28
CA ARG A 468 46.21 -22.87 -6.55
C ARG A 468 45.89 -21.46 -6.06
N GLU A 469 44.67 -20.98 -6.24
CA GLU A 469 44.26 -19.64 -5.83
C GLU A 469 44.26 -19.46 -4.29
N LYS A 470 43.85 -20.49 -3.54
CA LYS A 470 43.99 -20.52 -2.07
C LYS A 470 45.45 -20.47 -1.59
N VAL A 471 46.34 -21.18 -2.29
CA VAL A 471 47.79 -21.15 -2.01
C VAL A 471 48.41 -19.78 -2.34
N PHE A 472 47.88 -19.06 -3.34
CA PHE A 472 48.32 -17.70 -3.69
C PHE A 472 47.77 -16.60 -2.76
N ARG A 473 46.61 -16.79 -2.12
CA ARG A 473 46.02 -15.82 -1.17
C ARG A 473 46.48 -15.95 0.28
N GLY A 474 47.26 -16.97 0.63
CA GLY A 474 47.91 -17.05 1.94
C GLY A 474 46.99 -17.32 3.13
N ASP A 475 45.80 -17.88 2.91
CA ASP A 475 44.95 -18.38 4.00
C ASP A 475 45.24 -19.88 4.21
N VAL A 476 46.02 -20.19 5.24
CA VAL A 476 46.06 -21.50 5.90
C VAL A 476 45.27 -21.41 7.19
#